data_AF-A0A538P138-F1
#
_entry.id   AF-A0A538P138-F1
#
_cell.length_a   1.000
_cell.length_b   1.000
_cell.length_c   1.000
_cell.angle_alpha   90.00
_cell.angle_beta   90.00
_cell.angle_gamma   90.00
#
_symmetry.space_group_name_H-M   'P 1'
#
loop_
_entity.id
_entity.type
_entity.pdbx_description
1 polymer ?
#
loop_
_entity_poly.entity_id
_entity_poly.type
_entity_poly.pdbx_seq_one_letter_code
_entity_poly.pdbx_strand_id
1 'polypeptide(L)'
;GYGFNKSHAAAYAIVAYQTAYLKANYSVEFYCAMMTNDMADTAKLSQYIDEARAQGIEVLGPDVNESQVVFAPARRSGAVPAAPAADASDSMKKNPPARPLEASSAEDSRGPAQIIRFGLAAIKGVGAIAVQGILNAREEKGRF
;
A
#
# COMPACT_ATOMS: atom_id res chain seq x y z
N GLY A 1 6.67 44.90 -17.21
CA GLY A 1 5.94 44.57 -15.98
C GLY A 1 5.26 43.23 -16.15
N TYR A 2 5.38 42.33 -15.18
CA TYR A 2 4.80 40.98 -15.19
C TYR A 2 3.36 41.00 -14.64
N GLY A 3 2.42 41.57 -15.40
CA GLY A 3 1.00 41.56 -15.04
C GLY A 3 0.39 40.18 -15.29
N PHE A 4 -0.13 39.52 -14.24
CA PHE A 4 -0.78 38.22 -14.36
C PHE A 4 -2.30 38.36 -14.42
N ASN A 5 -2.97 37.54 -15.24
CA ASN A 5 -4.42 37.59 -15.36
C ASN A 5 -5.09 37.06 -14.07
N LYS A 6 -5.81 37.94 -13.36
CA LYS A 6 -6.45 37.61 -12.08
C LYS A 6 -7.50 36.52 -12.18
N SER A 7 -8.31 36.46 -13.26
CA SER A 7 -9.33 35.42 -13.39
C SER A 7 -8.70 34.05 -13.63
N HIS A 8 -7.63 34.01 -14.43
CA HIS A 8 -6.84 32.81 -14.66
C HIS A 8 -6.15 32.33 -13.37
N ALA A 9 -5.47 33.24 -12.65
CA ALA A 9 -4.87 32.92 -11.36
C ALA A 9 -5.89 32.38 -10.35
N ALA A 10 -7.06 33.02 -10.24
CA ALA A 10 -8.10 32.62 -9.29
C ALA A 10 -8.63 31.21 -9.59
N ALA A 11 -8.85 30.86 -10.86
CA ALA A 11 -9.33 29.54 -11.24
C ALA A 11 -8.33 28.42 -10.84
N TYR A 12 -7.04 28.60 -11.13
CA TYR A 12 -6.02 27.62 -10.75
C TYR A 12 -5.77 27.59 -9.24
N ALA A 13 -5.89 28.73 -8.54
CA ALA A 13 -5.75 28.78 -7.10
C ALA A 13 -6.79 27.90 -6.38
N ILE A 14 -8.02 27.83 -6.90
CA ILE A 14 -9.06 26.96 -6.34
C ILE A 14 -8.66 25.48 -6.48
N VAL A 15 -8.18 25.06 -7.65
CA VAL A 15 -7.73 23.67 -7.87
C VAL A 15 -6.55 23.34 -6.97
N ALA A 16 -5.56 24.23 -6.87
CA ALA A 16 -4.40 24.06 -5.98
C ALA A 16 -4.80 23.98 -4.50
N TYR A 17 -5.80 24.77 -4.08
CA TYR A 17 -6.33 24.70 -2.73
C TYR A 17 -7.03 23.35 -2.46
N GLN A 18 -7.82 22.86 -3.41
CA GLN A 18 -8.49 21.56 -3.30
C GLN A 18 -7.50 20.41 -3.22
N THR A 19 -6.44 20.41 -4.05
CA THR A 19 -5.41 19.36 -4.00
C THR A 19 -4.63 19.41 -2.69
N ALA A 20 -4.28 20.61 -2.21
CA ALA A 20 -3.63 20.78 -0.91
C ALA A 20 -4.53 20.30 0.25
N TYR A 21 -5.84 20.58 0.18
CA TYR A 21 -6.80 20.12 1.17
C TYR A 21 -6.88 18.59 1.23
N LEU A 22 -6.94 17.92 0.07
CA LEU A 22 -6.93 16.46 0.01
C LEU A 22 -5.61 15.89 0.54
N LYS A 23 -4.47 16.47 0.17
CA LYS A 23 -3.16 16.03 0.67
C LYS A 23 -3.02 16.18 2.19
N ALA A 24 -3.66 17.18 2.80
CA ALA A 24 -3.58 17.45 4.23
C ALA A 24 -4.54 16.59 5.08
N ASN A 25 -5.74 16.28 4.56
CA ASN A 25 -6.78 15.58 5.34
C ASN A 25 -6.94 14.10 4.96
N TYR A 26 -6.60 13.73 3.72
CA TYR A 26 -6.75 12.39 3.14
C TYR A 26 -5.45 11.97 2.46
N SER A 27 -4.33 12.05 3.19
CA SER A 27 -2.99 11.84 2.65
C SER A 27 -2.83 10.44 2.05
N VAL A 28 -3.35 9.39 2.70
CA VAL A 28 -3.25 8.00 2.21
C VAL A 28 -3.96 7.83 0.86
N GLU A 29 -5.21 8.26 0.78
CA GLU A 29 -6.02 8.17 -0.42
C GLU A 29 -5.45 9.04 -1.55
N PHE A 30 -4.91 10.21 -1.21
CA PHE A 30 -4.25 11.11 -2.16
C PHE A 30 -3.04 10.43 -2.83
N TYR A 31 -2.13 9.82 -2.06
CA TYR A 31 -0.99 9.13 -2.65
C TYR A 31 -1.40 7.87 -3.41
N CYS A 32 -2.38 7.11 -2.93
CA CYS A 32 -2.96 5.99 -3.70
C CYS A 32 -3.45 6.44 -5.08
N ALA A 33 -4.17 7.57 -5.15
CA ALA A 33 -4.67 8.13 -6.40
C ALA A 33 -3.53 8.59 -7.32
N MET A 34 -2.52 9.28 -6.78
CA MET A 34 -1.33 9.72 -7.54
C MET A 34 -0.55 8.53 -8.12
N MET A 35 -0.29 7.51 -7.29
CA MET A 35 0.39 6.28 -7.72
C MET A 35 -0.41 5.50 -8.77
N THR A 36 -1.74 5.52 -8.66
CA THR A 36 -2.63 4.89 -9.64
C THR A 36 -2.61 5.64 -10.98
N ASN A 37 -2.60 6.97 -10.97
CA ASN A 37 -2.57 7.79 -12.18
C ASN A 37 -1.28 7.55 -12.99
N ASP A 38 -0.13 7.52 -12.31
CA ASP A 38 1.18 7.33 -12.93
C ASP A 38 1.67 5.86 -12.84
N MET A 39 0.78 4.86 -12.74
CA MET A 39 1.16 3.45 -12.52
C MET A 39 2.08 2.86 -13.60
N ALA A 40 2.05 3.42 -14.81
CA ALA A 40 2.88 3.00 -15.93
C ALA A 40 4.32 3.54 -15.85
N ASP A 41 4.53 4.65 -15.13
CA ASP A 41 5.82 5.32 -15.00
C ASP A 41 6.49 4.94 -13.68
N THR A 42 7.39 3.96 -13.74
CA THR A 42 8.11 3.49 -12.56
C THR A 42 9.04 4.54 -11.93
N ALA A 43 9.50 5.53 -12.70
CA ALA A 43 10.38 6.56 -12.16
C ALA A 43 9.58 7.50 -11.24
N LYS A 44 8.42 7.98 -11.72
CA LYS A 44 7.51 8.79 -10.88
C LYS A 44 6.96 8.00 -9.70
N LEU A 45 6.62 6.73 -9.91
CA LEU A 45 6.11 5.88 -8.85
C LEU A 45 7.09 5.76 -7.68
N SER A 46 8.39 5.61 -7.97
CA SER A 46 9.43 5.59 -6.92
C SER A 46 9.48 6.90 -6.12
N GLN A 47 9.34 8.05 -6.78
CA GLN A 47 9.31 9.36 -6.11
C GLN A 47 8.10 9.48 -5.18
N TYR A 48 6.91 9.08 -5.62
CA TYR A 48 5.71 9.11 -4.78
C TYR A 48 5.80 8.15 -3.57
N ILE A 49 6.48 7.00 -3.72
CA ILE A 49 6.70 6.07 -2.61
C ILE A 49 7.63 6.69 -1.56
N ASP A 50 8.71 7.36 -2.00
CA ASP A 50 9.64 8.01 -1.10
C ASP A 50 8.99 9.21 -0.39
N GLU A 51 8.16 10.00 -1.09
CA GLU A 51 7.36 11.08 -0.49
C GLU A 51 6.35 10.56 0.53
N ALA A 52 5.62 9.48 0.22
CA ALA A 52 4.67 8.86 1.13
C ALA A 52 5.37 8.37 2.41
N ARG A 53 6.54 7.71 2.26
CA ARG A 53 7.37 7.28 3.39
C ARG A 53 7.89 8.45 4.22
N ALA A 54 8.28 9.55 3.59
CA ALA A 54 8.69 10.77 4.30
C ALA A 54 7.55 11.39 5.12
N GLN A 55 6.29 11.19 4.71
CA GLN A 55 5.09 11.58 5.46
C GLN A 55 4.64 10.53 6.49
N GLY A 56 5.43 9.49 6.73
CA GLY A 56 5.13 8.44 7.70
C GLY A 56 4.09 7.42 7.22
N ILE A 57 3.85 7.34 5.90
CA ILE A 57 2.94 6.38 5.29
C ILE A 57 3.74 5.16 4.86
N GLU A 58 3.33 3.99 5.34
CA GLU A 58 3.99 2.72 5.06
C GLU A 58 3.45 2.12 3.74
N VAL A 59 4.32 1.81 2.79
CA VAL A 59 3.94 1.18 1.52
C VAL A 59 4.32 -0.30 1.57
N LEU A 60 3.29 -1.16 1.60
CA LEU A 60 3.43 -2.61 1.60
C LEU A 60 3.51 -3.15 0.17
N GLY A 61 4.21 -4.28 0.01
CA GLY A 61 4.30 -4.99 -1.25
C GLY A 61 2.95 -5.55 -1.73
N PRO A 62 2.89 -6.01 -2.99
CA PRO A 62 1.71 -6.66 -3.53
C PRO A 62 1.49 -8.01 -2.84
N ASP A 63 0.22 -8.33 -2.65
CA ASP A 63 -0.28 -9.53 -1.99
C ASP A 63 -1.53 -10.01 -2.71
N VAL A 64 -1.54 -11.28 -3.15
CA VAL A 64 -2.63 -11.88 -3.92
C VAL A 64 -3.95 -11.91 -3.14
N ASN A 65 -3.90 -12.02 -1.82
CA ASN A 65 -5.05 -12.17 -0.94
C ASN A 65 -5.62 -10.85 -0.42
N GLU A 66 -4.87 -9.76 -0.45
CA GLU A 66 -5.30 -8.47 0.13
C GLU A 66 -5.21 -7.29 -0.84
N SER A 67 -4.38 -7.39 -1.89
CA SER A 67 -4.20 -6.30 -2.85
C SER A 67 -5.35 -6.22 -3.83
N GLN A 68 -5.63 -5.01 -4.29
CA GLN A 68 -6.61 -4.74 -5.32
C GLN A 68 -5.92 -4.55 -6.68
N VAL A 69 -6.70 -4.23 -7.71
CA VAL A 69 -6.17 -3.87 -9.03
C VAL A 69 -5.23 -2.67 -8.91
N VAL A 70 -5.70 -1.62 -8.25
CA VAL A 70 -5.00 -0.34 -8.08
C VAL A 70 -4.46 -0.20 -6.65
N PHE A 71 -3.66 0.85 -6.42
CA PHE A 71 -3.18 1.18 -5.08
C PHE A 71 -4.37 1.47 -4.16
N ALA A 72 -4.38 0.82 -2.99
CA ALA A 72 -5.49 0.91 -2.05
C ALA A 72 -4.99 1.14 -0.62
N PRO A 73 -5.72 1.92 0.20
CA PRO A 73 -5.43 2.02 1.62
C PRO A 73 -5.63 0.65 2.28
N ALA A 74 -4.64 0.18 3.02
CA ALA A 74 -4.73 -1.03 3.82
C ALA A 74 -4.82 -0.67 5.31
N ARG A 75 -5.43 -1.57 6.08
CA ARG A 75 -5.29 -1.57 7.53
C ARG A 75 -4.25 -2.60 7.90
N ARG A 76 -3.42 -2.31 8.89
CA ARG A 76 -2.55 -3.33 9.49
C ARG A 76 -3.47 -4.35 10.16
N SER A 77 -3.77 -5.45 9.47
CA SER A 77 -4.49 -6.56 10.08
C SER A 77 -3.56 -7.18 11.11
N GLY A 78 -3.89 -7.06 12.39
CA GLY A 78 -3.17 -7.67 13.50
C GLY A 78 -3.39 -9.19 13.58
N ALA A 79 -3.23 -9.92 12.47
CA ALA A 79 -3.20 -11.37 12.43
C ALA A 79 -2.63 -11.83 11.08
N VAL A 80 -1.34 -12.13 11.08
CA VAL A 80 -0.80 -13.11 10.14
C VAL A 80 -1.06 -14.47 10.79
N PRO A 81 -2.05 -15.28 10.36
CA PRO A 81 -1.88 -16.71 10.51
C PRO A 81 -0.69 -17.06 9.61
N ALA A 82 0.39 -17.52 10.24
CA ALA A 82 1.57 -18.02 9.57
C ALA A 82 1.14 -18.91 8.40
N ALA A 83 1.64 -18.61 7.20
CA ALA A 83 1.51 -19.48 6.05
C ALA A 83 1.86 -20.92 6.48
N PRO A 84 1.08 -21.93 6.06
CA PRO A 84 1.40 -23.31 6.41
C PRO A 84 2.76 -23.64 5.80
N ALA A 85 3.64 -24.17 6.65
CA ALA A 85 4.98 -24.60 6.28
C ALA A 85 4.93 -25.50 5.05
N ALA A 86 5.50 -25.02 3.95
CA ALA A 86 5.90 -25.87 2.84
C ALA A 86 7.03 -26.78 3.32
N ASP A 87 6.94 -28.01 2.87
CA ASP A 87 7.77 -29.18 3.09
C ASP A 87 9.26 -28.95 2.81
N ALA A 88 10.07 -29.11 3.85
CA ALA A 88 11.46 -29.53 3.71
C ALA A 88 11.66 -30.74 4.62
N SER A 89 11.53 -31.93 4.03
CA SER A 89 12.05 -33.15 4.61
C SER A 89 13.58 -33.10 4.63
N ASP A 90 14.17 -33.29 5.81
CA ASP A 90 15.10 -34.41 6.09
C ASP A 90 16.18 -34.07 7.14
N SER A 91 16.33 -35.00 8.10
CA SER A 91 17.53 -35.28 8.92
C SER A 91 18.00 -34.32 10.05
N MET A 92 17.41 -34.55 11.23
CA MET A 92 18.10 -35.06 12.44
C MET A 92 19.29 -34.27 13.08
N LYS A 93 19.02 -33.52 14.17
CA LYS A 93 19.86 -33.47 15.41
C LYS A 93 19.18 -32.74 16.60
N LYS A 94 18.52 -33.54 17.46
CA LYS A 94 18.56 -33.62 18.95
C LYS A 94 18.57 -32.35 19.85
N ASN A 95 17.37 -32.09 20.39
CA ASN A 95 16.92 -31.68 21.76
C ASN A 95 17.07 -30.26 22.41
N PRO A 96 16.06 -29.83 23.22
CA PRO A 96 15.82 -28.49 23.81
C PRO A 96 16.25 -28.45 25.32
N PRO A 97 15.86 -27.52 26.25
CA PRO A 97 14.87 -26.41 26.21
C PRO A 97 15.26 -25.08 26.92
N ALA A 98 14.59 -23.97 26.57
CA ALA A 98 14.27 -22.86 27.49
C ALA A 98 13.37 -21.81 26.81
N ARG A 99 12.07 -21.84 27.13
CA ARG A 99 11.24 -20.63 27.36
C ARG A 99 10.99 -20.59 28.88
N PRO A 100 10.73 -19.46 29.57
CA PRO A 100 9.96 -18.31 29.07
C PRO A 100 10.42 -16.91 29.57
N LEU A 101 9.91 -15.85 28.94
CA LEU A 101 9.49 -14.54 29.50
C LEU A 101 9.34 -13.59 28.29
N GLU A 102 8.14 -13.39 27.74
CA GLU A 102 7.23 -12.31 28.18
C GLU A 102 7.95 -10.96 28.32
N ALA A 103 8.14 -10.28 27.20
CA ALA A 103 8.39 -8.84 27.16
C ALA A 103 7.36 -8.22 26.22
N SER A 104 6.22 -7.90 26.83
CA SER A 104 5.35 -6.76 26.54
C SER A 104 5.07 -6.46 25.07
N SER A 105 3.90 -6.90 24.62
CA SER A 105 2.79 -6.02 24.26
C SER A 105 3.16 -4.53 24.23
N ALA A 106 3.83 -4.09 23.18
CA ALA A 106 3.82 -2.70 22.79
C ALA A 106 2.50 -2.50 22.04
N GLU A 107 1.45 -2.20 22.80
CA GLU A 107 0.18 -1.71 22.28
C GLU A 107 0.51 -0.55 21.33
N ASP A 108 0.34 -0.80 20.03
CA ASP A 108 0.67 0.16 18.99
C ASP A 108 -0.39 1.27 18.98
N SER A 109 -0.32 2.13 19.98
CA SER A 109 -1.06 3.38 20.14
C SER A 109 -0.47 4.48 19.24
N ARG A 110 0.01 4.09 18.05
CA ARG A 110 0.18 4.99 16.91
C ARG A 110 -1.20 5.11 16.26
N GLY A 111 -1.60 6.32 15.87
CA GLY A 111 -2.88 6.59 15.21
C GLY A 111 -3.14 5.67 14.00
N PRO A 112 -4.31 5.78 13.33
CA PRO A 112 -4.70 4.85 12.26
C PRO A 112 -3.52 4.62 11.31
N ALA A 113 -2.99 3.39 11.31
CA ALA A 113 -1.75 3.08 10.61
C ALA A 113 -1.95 3.45 9.14
N GLN A 114 -1.29 4.51 8.70
CA GLN A 114 -1.39 5.02 7.34
C GLN A 114 -0.61 4.08 6.43
N ILE A 115 -1.31 3.12 5.84
CA ILE A 115 -0.70 2.05 5.06
C ILE A 115 -1.30 2.04 3.66
N ILE A 116 -0.44 1.96 2.66
CA ILE A 116 -0.79 1.79 1.25
C ILE A 116 -0.38 0.37 0.83
N ARG A 117 -1.31 -0.37 0.24
CA ARG A 117 -1.03 -1.66 -0.41
C ARG A 117 -0.77 -1.43 -1.89
N PHE A 118 0.24 -2.11 -2.42
CA PHE A 118 0.54 -2.09 -3.84
C PHE A 118 -0.60 -2.68 -4.67
N GLY A 119 -0.95 -2.03 -5.77
CA GLY A 119 -1.89 -2.58 -6.74
C GLY A 119 -1.26 -3.71 -7.57
N LEU A 120 -2.00 -4.79 -7.80
CA LEU A 120 -1.54 -5.90 -8.64
C LEU A 120 -1.28 -5.48 -10.10
N ALA A 121 -2.00 -4.47 -10.60
CA ALA A 121 -1.79 -3.93 -11.94
C ALA A 121 -0.51 -3.10 -12.08
N ALA A 122 0.09 -2.66 -10.97
CA ALA A 122 1.34 -1.90 -10.99
C ALA A 122 2.59 -2.80 -11.12
N ILE A 123 2.41 -4.13 -11.09
CA ILE A 123 3.52 -5.08 -11.26
C ILE A 123 3.85 -5.21 -12.75
N LYS A 124 5.08 -4.86 -13.13
CA LYS A 124 5.56 -5.02 -14.51
C LYS A 124 5.40 -6.47 -14.97
N GLY A 125 4.77 -6.64 -16.13
CA GLY A 125 4.55 -7.95 -16.76
C GLY A 125 3.27 -8.66 -16.32
N VAL A 126 2.53 -8.15 -15.33
CA VAL A 126 1.21 -8.67 -14.98
C VAL A 126 0.17 -8.00 -15.87
N GLY A 127 -0.37 -8.74 -16.83
CA GLY A 127 -1.42 -8.24 -17.72
C GLY A 127 -2.74 -7.96 -16.95
N ALA A 128 -3.49 -6.96 -17.38
CA ALA A 128 -4.78 -6.59 -16.75
C ALA A 128 -5.76 -7.77 -16.66
N ILE A 129 -5.76 -8.64 -17.67
CA ILE A 129 -6.60 -9.85 -17.71
C ILE A 129 -6.20 -10.84 -16.60
N ALA A 130 -4.90 -10.98 -16.33
CA ALA A 130 -4.41 -11.86 -15.27
C ALA A 130 -4.82 -11.36 -13.88
N VAL A 131 -4.72 -10.04 -13.65
CA VAL A 131 -5.19 -9.43 -12.39
C VAL A 131 -6.68 -9.67 -12.18
N GLN A 132 -7.50 -9.46 -13.22
CA GLN A 132 -8.94 -9.68 -13.12
C GLN A 132 -9.27 -11.16 -12.87
N GLY A 133 -8.55 -12.09 -13.52
CA GLY A 133 -8.70 -13.52 -13.28
C GLY A 133 -8.41 -13.92 -11.83
N ILE A 134 -7.35 -13.34 -11.23
CA ILE A 134 -7.01 -13.56 -9.82
C ILE A 134 -8.12 -13.07 -8.90
N LEU A 135 -8.68 -11.88 -9.17
CA LEU A 135 -9.74 -11.31 -8.35
C LEU A 135 -11.05 -12.10 -8.45
N ASN A 136 -11.45 -12.49 -9.66
CA ASN A 136 -12.63 -13.31 -9.87
C ASN A 136 -12.48 -14.68 -9.17
N ALA A 137 -11.30 -15.31 -9.28
CA ALA A 137 -11.03 -16.57 -8.60
C ALA A 137 -11.07 -16.44 -7.07
N ARG A 138 -10.63 -15.30 -6.53
CA ARG A 138 -10.71 -14.98 -5.09
C ARG A 138 -12.16 -14.81 -4.63
N GLU A 139 -13.01 -14.17 -5.43
CA GLU A 139 -14.43 -14.01 -5.11
C GLU A 139 -15.18 -15.36 -5.12
N GLU A 140 -14.85 -16.25 -6.05
CA GLU A 140 -15.51 -17.55 -6.18
C GLU A 140 -15.01 -18.61 -5.18
N LYS A 141 -13.69 -18.68 -4.94
CA LYS A 141 -13.07 -19.77 -4.16
C LYS A 141 -12.62 -19.35 -2.75
N GLY A 142 -12.73 -18.06 -2.42
CA GLY A 142 -12.22 -17.51 -1.17
C GLY A 142 -10.74 -17.13 -1.25
N ARG A 143 -10.10 -16.97 -0.09
CA ARG A 143 -8.66 -16.65 -0.01
C ARG A 143 -7.84 -17.79 -0.62
N PHE A 144 -6.78 -17.43 -1.35
CA PHE A 144 -5.74 -18.35 -1.81
C PHE A 144 -4.93 -18.89 -0.64
#